data_AF-A0A1H8TVE4-F1
#
_entry.id   AF-A0A1H8TVE4-F1
#
_cell.length_a   1.000
_cell.length_b   1.000
_cell.length_c   1.000
_cell.angle_alpha   90.00
_cell.angle_beta   90.00
_cell.angle_gamma   90.00
#
_symmetry.space_group_name_H-M   'P 1'
#
loop_
_entity.id
_entity.type
_entity.pdbx_description
1 polymer ?
#
loop_
_entity_poly.entity_id
_entity_poly.type
_entity_poly.pdbx_seq_one_letter_code
_entity_poly.pdbx_strand_id
1 'polypeptide(L)'
;MSQLLQLQNRKRHLNSQISTNRTTVRNLEKRITRLKSARTQVSSALNMLRSSRNRINRVSIGATSWRGNRKNNFDKKYDRYKSSVKTYVTKVEDSRDRLSDEIKRIEAQRSTCLANISSMQNTINTLNTQIGVIERAMRNG
;
A
#
# COMPACT_ATOMS: atom_id res chain seq x y z
N MET A 1 26.29 -23.48 -34.29
CA MET A 1 25.93 -24.11 -32.99
C MET A 1 25.93 -23.14 -31.80
N SER A 2 26.90 -22.22 -31.67
CA SER A 2 26.98 -21.29 -30.51
C SER A 2 25.79 -20.32 -30.37
N GLN A 3 25.26 -19.79 -31.49
CA GLN A 3 24.15 -18.83 -31.48
C GLN A 3 22.84 -19.42 -30.96
N LEU A 4 22.50 -20.67 -31.32
CA LEU A 4 21.29 -21.35 -30.83
C LEU A 4 21.35 -21.51 -29.30
N LEU A 5 22.50 -21.96 -28.79
CA LEU A 5 22.73 -22.10 -27.34
C LEU A 5 22.61 -20.76 -26.61
N GLN A 6 23.15 -19.68 -27.17
CA GLN A 6 23.03 -18.33 -26.59
C GLN A 6 21.56 -17.88 -26.50
N LEU A 7 20.77 -18.06 -27.56
CA LEU A 7 19.35 -17.69 -27.55
C LEU A 7 18.54 -18.52 -26.55
N GLN A 8 18.80 -19.84 -26.48
CA GLN A 8 18.18 -20.72 -25.50
C GLN A 8 18.56 -20.35 -24.06
N ASN A 9 19.82 -19.97 -23.81
CA ASN A 9 20.26 -19.47 -22.51
C ASN A 9 19.56 -18.17 -22.12
N ARG A 10 19.46 -17.22 -23.06
CA ARG A 10 18.74 -15.96 -22.85
C ARG A 10 17.27 -16.20 -22.50
N LYS A 11 16.60 -17.10 -23.23
CA LYS A 11 15.21 -17.49 -22.94
C LYS A 11 15.06 -18.10 -21.55
N ARG A 12 15.95 -19.02 -21.15
CA ARG A 12 15.95 -19.61 -19.79
C ARG A 12 16.12 -18.55 -18.71
N HIS A 13 17.04 -17.61 -18.91
CA HIS A 13 17.25 -16.50 -17.97
C HIS A 13 16.00 -15.63 -17.81
N LEU A 14 15.38 -15.22 -18.93
CA LEU A 14 14.15 -14.43 -18.89
C LEU A 14 12.99 -15.16 -18.20
N ASN A 15 12.84 -16.47 -18.44
CA ASN A 15 11.83 -17.28 -17.73
C ASN A 15 12.05 -17.30 -16.22
N SER A 16 13.31 -17.39 -15.78
CA SER A 16 13.66 -17.31 -14.36
C SER A 16 13.28 -15.95 -13.77
N GLN A 17 13.60 -14.85 -14.47
CA GLN A 17 13.23 -13.49 -14.05
C GLN A 17 11.71 -13.29 -14.00
N ILE A 18 10.95 -13.84 -14.95
CA ILE A 18 9.48 -13.82 -14.92
C ILE A 18 8.96 -14.55 -13.69
N SER A 19 9.51 -15.72 -13.36
CA SER A 19 9.12 -16.49 -12.17
C SER A 19 9.34 -15.68 -10.89
N THR A 20 10.51 -15.05 -10.75
CA THR A 20 10.82 -14.16 -9.63
C THR A 20 9.85 -12.98 -9.55
N ASN A 21 9.59 -12.28 -10.66
CA ASN A 21 8.64 -11.17 -10.68
C ASN A 21 7.22 -11.62 -10.32
N ARG A 22 6.76 -12.80 -10.75
CA ARG A 22 5.45 -13.35 -10.37
C ARG A 22 5.37 -13.62 -8.87
N THR A 23 6.43 -14.14 -8.26
CA THR A 23 6.50 -14.31 -6.81
C THR A 23 6.45 -12.98 -6.08
N THR A 24 7.18 -11.96 -6.57
CA THR A 24 7.12 -10.60 -6.05
C THR A 24 5.71 -10.03 -6.13
N VAL A 25 5.03 -10.14 -7.29
CA VAL A 25 3.64 -9.68 -7.46
C VAL A 25 2.72 -10.30 -6.41
N ARG A 26 2.76 -11.62 -6.21
CA ARG A 26 1.93 -12.31 -5.21
C ARG A 26 2.20 -11.80 -3.79
N ASN A 27 3.46 -11.53 -3.46
CA ASN A 27 3.84 -10.99 -2.15
C ASN A 27 3.35 -9.54 -1.97
N LEU A 28 3.44 -8.71 -3.01
CA LEU A 28 2.91 -7.35 -3.01
C LEU A 28 1.38 -7.36 -2.86
N GLU A 29 0.67 -8.25 -3.55
CA GLU A 29 -0.79 -8.41 -3.43
C GLU A 29 -1.22 -8.77 -2.00
N LYS A 30 -0.52 -9.73 -1.37
CA LYS A 30 -0.77 -10.07 0.04
C LYS A 30 -0.57 -8.85 0.96
N ARG A 31 0.47 -8.05 0.73
CA ARG A 31 0.74 -6.82 1.50
C ARG A 31 -0.35 -5.77 1.28
N ILE A 32 -0.78 -5.55 0.04
CA ILE A 32 -1.89 -4.64 -0.29
C ILE A 32 -3.16 -5.03 0.47
N THR A 33 -3.53 -6.31 0.45
CA THR A 33 -4.72 -6.81 1.16
C THR A 33 -4.63 -6.56 2.66
N ARG A 34 -3.49 -6.86 3.29
CA ARG A 34 -3.28 -6.60 4.72
C ARG A 34 -3.38 -5.12 5.06
N LEU A 35 -2.77 -4.25 4.26
CA LEU A 35 -2.80 -2.80 4.48
C LEU A 35 -4.20 -2.21 4.27
N LYS A 36 -4.94 -2.69 3.25
CA LYS A 36 -6.34 -2.29 3.03
C LYS A 36 -7.21 -2.66 4.23
N SER A 37 -7.04 -3.86 4.78
CA SER A 37 -7.73 -4.29 6.00
C SER A 37 -7.40 -3.40 7.20
N ALA A 38 -6.10 -3.17 7.46
CA ALA A 38 -5.66 -2.29 8.55
C ALA A 38 -6.20 -0.86 8.40
N ARG A 39 -6.18 -0.30 7.18
CA ARG A 39 -6.74 1.03 6.88
C ARG A 39 -8.23 1.10 7.18
N THR A 40 -8.99 0.05 6.85
CA THR A 40 -10.43 -0.03 7.17
C THR A 40 -10.64 -0.03 8.69
N GLN A 41 -9.88 -0.82 9.43
CA GLN A 41 -9.95 -0.86 10.90
C GLN A 41 -9.64 0.51 11.53
N VAL A 42 -8.57 1.18 11.07
CA VAL A 42 -8.21 2.53 11.52
C VAL A 42 -9.31 3.54 11.18
N SER A 43 -9.93 3.43 10.00
CA SER A 43 -11.03 4.32 9.59
C SER A 43 -12.26 4.15 10.49
N SER A 44 -12.61 2.92 10.86
CA SER A 44 -13.69 2.63 11.81
C SER A 44 -13.36 3.20 13.20
N ALA A 45 -12.14 2.98 13.70
CA ALA A 45 -11.68 3.55 14.96
C ALA A 45 -11.74 5.09 14.96
N LEU A 46 -11.32 5.71 13.86
CA LEU A 46 -11.35 7.15 13.69
C LEU A 46 -12.78 7.73 13.74
N ASN A 47 -13.75 7.04 13.14
CA ASN A 47 -15.16 7.46 13.21
C ASN A 47 -15.69 7.46 14.65
N MET A 48 -15.35 6.44 15.44
CA MET A 48 -15.68 6.37 16.86
C MET A 48 -14.99 7.51 17.64
N LEU A 49 -13.71 7.75 17.40
CA LEU A 49 -12.95 8.82 18.04
C LEU A 49 -13.49 10.21 17.72
N ARG A 50 -13.86 10.46 16.45
CA ARG A 50 -14.51 11.72 16.03
C ARG A 50 -15.86 11.92 16.73
N SER A 51 -16.63 10.85 16.87
CA SER A 51 -17.91 10.87 17.61
C SER A 51 -17.71 11.21 19.09
N SER A 52 -16.72 10.57 19.74
CA SER A 52 -16.34 10.87 21.13
C SER A 52 -15.86 12.31 21.29
N ARG A 53 -14.99 12.81 20.39
CA ARG A 53 -14.55 14.21 20.36
C ARG A 53 -15.73 15.17 20.27
N ASN A 54 -16.71 14.89 19.41
CA ASN A 54 -17.89 15.73 19.26
C ASN A 54 -18.75 15.77 20.53
N ARG A 55 -18.89 14.64 21.24
CA ARG A 55 -19.58 14.60 22.54
C ARG A 55 -18.86 15.45 23.58
N ILE A 56 -17.53 15.35 23.65
CA ILE A 56 -16.69 16.15 24.55
C ILE A 56 -16.82 17.65 24.23
N ASN A 57 -16.83 18.03 22.96
CA ASN A 57 -16.97 19.44 22.58
C ASN A 57 -18.34 20.04 22.92
N ARG A 58 -19.37 19.21 23.11
CA ARG A 58 -20.75 19.64 23.41
C ARG A 58 -21.07 19.73 24.90
N VAL A 59 -20.17 19.28 25.79
CA VAL A 59 -20.41 19.39 27.23
C VAL A 59 -20.39 20.87 27.60
N SER A 60 -21.52 21.32 28.15
CA SER A 60 -21.72 22.64 28.74
C SER A 60 -22.30 22.45 30.13
N ILE A 61 -21.78 23.16 31.13
CA ILE A 61 -22.30 23.14 32.50
C ILE A 61 -23.12 24.42 32.69
N GLY A 62 -24.36 24.27 33.19
CA GLY A 62 -25.30 25.37 33.37
C GLY A 62 -24.74 26.52 34.20
N ALA A 63 -24.92 27.75 33.70
CA ALA A 63 -24.22 28.95 34.18
C ALA A 63 -24.72 29.51 35.52
N THR A 64 -25.92 29.14 35.97
CA THR A 64 -26.58 29.81 37.11
C THR A 64 -25.95 29.48 38.47
N SER A 65 -25.29 28.33 38.62
CA SER A 65 -24.59 27.93 39.86
C SER A 65 -23.10 27.61 39.65
N TRP A 66 -22.62 27.51 38.42
CA TRP A 66 -21.24 27.12 38.09
C TRP A 66 -20.32 28.34 37.90
N ARG A 67 -19.67 28.79 38.99
CA ARG A 67 -18.81 29.98 39.00
C ARG A 67 -17.62 29.89 39.97
N GLY A 68 -16.70 30.84 39.90
CA GLY A 68 -15.55 30.97 40.81
C GLY A 68 -14.36 30.06 40.48
N ASN A 69 -13.43 29.93 41.44
CA ASN A 69 -12.14 29.24 41.21
C ASN A 69 -12.28 27.77 40.80
N ARG A 70 -13.30 27.06 41.31
CA ARG A 70 -13.58 25.67 40.93
C ARG A 70 -13.98 25.56 39.45
N LYS A 71 -14.80 26.48 38.97
CA LYS A 71 -15.20 26.60 37.56
C LYS A 71 -13.99 26.88 36.66
N ASN A 72 -13.17 27.88 37.02
CA ASN A 72 -11.96 28.21 36.26
C ASN A 72 -10.97 27.04 36.19
N ASN A 73 -10.78 26.31 37.29
CA ASN A 73 -9.90 25.13 37.33
C ASN A 73 -10.46 23.98 36.49
N PHE A 74 -11.77 23.77 36.51
CA PHE A 74 -12.42 22.79 35.64
C PHE A 74 -12.25 23.17 34.17
N ASP A 75 -12.60 24.40 33.78
CA ASP A 75 -12.51 24.86 32.39
C ASP A 75 -11.09 24.65 31.84
N LYS A 76 -10.06 25.06 32.59
CA LYS A 76 -8.65 24.82 32.22
C LYS A 76 -8.31 23.34 32.03
N LYS A 77 -8.75 22.47 32.94
CA LYS A 77 -8.53 21.02 32.83
C LYS A 77 -9.30 20.43 31.65
N TYR A 78 -10.51 20.91 31.42
CA TYR A 78 -11.39 20.44 30.36
C TYR A 78 -10.87 20.85 28.97
N ASP A 79 -10.33 22.06 28.83
CA ASP A 79 -9.71 22.53 27.58
C ASP A 79 -8.41 21.78 27.28
N ARG A 80 -7.61 21.45 28.29
CA ARG A 80 -6.47 20.55 28.14
C ARG A 80 -6.91 19.17 27.66
N TYR A 81 -7.97 18.62 28.25
CA TYR A 81 -8.53 17.33 27.82
C TYR A 81 -9.02 17.37 26.36
N LYS A 82 -9.79 18.39 25.97
CA LYS A 82 -10.21 18.62 24.57
C LYS A 82 -9.02 18.66 23.61
N SER A 83 -7.97 19.38 23.99
CA SER A 83 -6.75 19.50 23.20
C SER A 83 -6.03 18.16 23.04
N SER A 84 -5.89 17.38 24.12
CA SER A 84 -5.31 16.03 24.08
C SER A 84 -6.10 15.09 23.16
N VAL A 85 -7.44 15.13 23.23
CA VAL A 85 -8.32 14.32 22.38
C VAL A 85 -8.17 14.73 20.91
N LYS A 86 -8.14 16.04 20.62
CA LYS A 86 -7.91 16.56 19.27
C LYS A 86 -6.58 16.05 18.71
N THR A 87 -5.49 16.18 19.47
CA THR A 87 -4.16 15.70 19.07
C THR A 87 -4.15 14.20 18.81
N TYR A 88 -4.82 13.40 19.64
CA TYR A 88 -4.92 11.96 19.43
C TYR A 88 -5.69 11.61 18.15
N VAL A 89 -6.83 12.27 17.89
CA VAL A 89 -7.59 12.10 16.66
C VAL A 89 -6.72 12.41 15.43
N THR A 90 -5.98 13.52 15.45
CA THR A 90 -5.07 13.89 14.35
C THR A 90 -3.98 12.84 14.12
N LYS A 91 -3.35 12.30 15.17
CA LYS A 91 -2.35 11.23 15.02
C LYS A 91 -2.91 9.96 14.35
N VAL A 92 -4.17 9.62 14.64
CA VAL A 92 -4.85 8.48 14.02
C VAL A 92 -5.20 8.78 12.56
N GLU A 93 -5.59 10.02 12.24
CA GLU A 93 -5.77 10.49 10.86
C GLU A 93 -4.48 10.36 10.06
N ASP A 94 -3.36 10.87 10.59
CA ASP A 94 -2.04 10.78 9.95
C ASP A 94 -1.64 9.31 9.71
N SER A 95 -1.96 8.43 10.65
CA SER A 95 -1.67 6.99 10.52
C SER A 95 -2.48 6.34 9.40
N ARG A 96 -3.77 6.71 9.25
CA ARG A 96 -4.61 6.26 8.12
C ARG A 96 -4.07 6.76 6.78
N ASP A 97 -3.58 7.99 6.74
CA ASP A 97 -3.10 8.61 5.51
C ASP A 97 -1.76 7.97 5.08
N ARG A 98 -0.85 7.72 6.04
CA ARG A 98 0.37 6.91 5.80
C ARG A 98 0.07 5.52 5.25
N LEU A 99 -0.96 4.84 5.78
CA LEU A 99 -1.39 3.55 5.23
C LEU A 99 -1.90 3.68 3.78
N SER A 100 -2.60 4.77 3.47
CA SER A 100 -3.12 5.04 2.13
C SER A 100 -1.99 5.29 1.13
N ASP A 101 -0.97 6.04 1.53
CA ASP A 101 0.20 6.31 0.69
C ASP A 101 1.06 5.06 0.49
N GLU A 102 1.21 4.24 1.53
CA GLU A 102 1.91 2.95 1.41
C GLU A 102 1.21 2.00 0.44
N ILE A 103 -0.13 1.94 0.47
CA ILE A 103 -0.90 1.14 -0.49
C ILE A 103 -0.61 1.60 -1.92
N LYS A 104 -0.67 2.91 -2.20
CA LYS A 104 -0.37 3.46 -3.54
C LYS A 104 1.05 3.11 -3.99
N ARG A 105 2.03 3.23 -3.10
CA ARG A 105 3.43 2.90 -3.39
C ARG A 105 3.59 1.43 -3.78
N ILE A 106 2.97 0.52 -3.02
CA ILE A 106 3.04 -0.93 -3.30
C ILE A 106 2.26 -1.28 -4.58
N GLU A 107 1.12 -0.64 -4.83
CA GLU A 107 0.37 -0.79 -6.09
C GLU A 107 1.20 -0.37 -7.31
N ALA A 108 1.96 0.74 -7.20
CA ALA A 108 2.90 1.16 -8.24
C ALA A 108 4.02 0.13 -8.46
N GLN A 109 4.63 -0.38 -7.38
CA GLN A 109 5.65 -1.45 -7.49
C GLN A 109 5.09 -2.71 -8.18
N ARG A 110 3.86 -3.10 -7.85
CA ARG A 110 3.17 -4.22 -8.49
C ARG A 110 2.99 -3.98 -9.99
N SER A 111 2.56 -2.77 -10.36
CA SER A 111 2.39 -2.37 -11.76
C SER A 111 3.72 -2.49 -12.54
N THR A 112 4.81 -2.00 -11.97
CA THR A 112 6.16 -2.14 -12.57
C THR A 112 6.57 -3.60 -12.76
N CYS A 113 6.34 -4.47 -11.77
CA CYS A 113 6.63 -5.90 -11.92
C CYS A 113 5.81 -6.55 -13.04
N LEU A 114 4.53 -6.19 -13.18
CA LEU A 114 3.68 -6.69 -14.26
C LEU A 114 4.14 -6.21 -15.63
N ALA A 115 4.49 -4.93 -15.76
CA ALA A 115 5.05 -4.39 -17.00
C ALA A 115 6.36 -5.09 -17.40
N ASN A 116 7.24 -5.36 -16.42
CA ASN A 116 8.48 -6.11 -16.64
C ASN A 116 8.18 -7.54 -17.13
N ILE A 117 7.21 -8.23 -16.53
CA ILE A 117 6.79 -9.56 -17.00
C ILE A 117 6.33 -9.50 -18.46
N SER A 118 5.46 -8.56 -18.82
CA SER A 118 4.97 -8.41 -20.19
C SER A 118 6.10 -8.13 -21.19
N SER A 119 7.03 -7.24 -20.84
CA SER A 119 8.22 -6.95 -21.68
C SER A 119 9.11 -8.17 -21.89
N MET A 120 9.37 -8.93 -20.81
CA MET A 120 10.16 -10.17 -20.89
C MET A 120 9.44 -11.24 -21.72
N GLN A 121 8.12 -11.36 -21.61
CA GLN A 121 7.32 -12.28 -22.43
C GLN A 121 7.38 -11.94 -23.92
N ASN A 122 7.27 -10.65 -24.27
CA ASN A 122 7.44 -10.20 -25.65
C ASN A 122 8.84 -10.54 -26.18
N THR A 123 9.87 -10.33 -25.36
CA THR A 123 11.25 -10.69 -25.72
C THR A 123 11.39 -12.21 -25.94
N ILE A 124 10.79 -13.03 -25.09
CA ILE A 124 10.77 -14.49 -25.26
C ILE A 124 10.10 -14.90 -26.58
N ASN A 125 9.01 -14.24 -26.98
CA ASN A 125 8.35 -14.51 -28.25
C ASN A 125 9.28 -14.24 -29.43
N THR A 126 10.00 -13.11 -29.42
CA THR A 126 11.02 -12.81 -30.44
C THR A 126 12.13 -13.87 -30.45
N LEU A 127 12.62 -14.30 -29.28
CA LEU A 127 13.64 -15.35 -29.19
C LEU A 127 13.12 -16.69 -29.74
N ASN A 128 11.86 -17.05 -29.49
CA ASN A 128 11.27 -18.27 -30.03
C ASN A 128 11.24 -18.26 -31.56
N THR A 129 10.88 -17.12 -32.17
CA THR A 129 10.90 -16.97 -33.63
C THR A 129 12.31 -17.15 -34.18
N GLN A 130 13.32 -16.51 -33.58
CA GLN A 130 14.72 -16.63 -34.00
C GLN A 130 15.25 -18.06 -33.88
N ILE A 131 14.97 -18.72 -32.76
CA ILE A 131 15.32 -20.13 -32.53
C ILE A 131 14.71 -21.01 -33.63
N GLY A 132 13.41 -20.85 -33.91
CA GLY A 132 12.72 -21.65 -34.93
C GLY A 132 13.20 -21.41 -36.36
N VAL A 133 13.70 -20.22 -36.69
CA VAL A 133 14.38 -19.97 -37.99
C VAL A 133 15.70 -20.74 -38.06
N ILE A 134 16.52 -20.62 -37.03
CA ILE A 134 17.84 -21.26 -36.96
C ILE A 134 17.71 -22.80 -36.97
N GLU A 135 16.75 -23.36 -36.24
CA GLU A 135 16.48 -24.81 -36.21
C GLU A 135 15.95 -25.36 -37.55
N ARG A 136 15.26 -24.54 -38.35
CA ARG A 136 14.85 -24.93 -39.72
C ARG A 136 16.04 -24.88 -40.67
N ALA A 137 16.86 -23.84 -40.59
CA ALA A 137 18.08 -23.73 -41.40
C ALA A 137 19.03 -24.91 -41.17
N MET A 138 19.20 -25.35 -39.90
CA MET A 138 20.02 -26.52 -39.57
C MET A 138 19.42 -27.88 -39.99
N ARG A 139 18.11 -27.95 -40.29
CA ARG A 139 17.45 -29.19 -40.75
C ARG A 139 17.44 -29.32 -42.28
N ASN A 140 17.55 -28.20 -43.00
CA ASN A 140 17.42 -28.13 -44.45
C ASN A 140 18.77 -27.96 -45.17
N GLY A 141 19.87 -27.88 -44.43
CA GLY A 141 21.24 -27.85 -44.95
C GLY A 141 22.02 -29.02 -44.42
#